data_AF-A0A7W6FYK7-F1
#
_entry.id   AF-A0A7W6FYK7-F1
#
_cell.length_a   1.000
_cell.length_b   1.000
_cell.length_c   1.000
_cell.angle_alpha   90.00
_cell.angle_beta   90.00
_cell.angle_gamma   90.00
#
_symmetry.space_group_name_H-M   'P 1'
#
loop_
_entity.id
_entity.type
_entity.pdbx_description
1 polymer ?
#
loop_
_entity_poly.entity_id
_entity_poly.type
_entity_poly.pdbx_seq_one_letter_code
_entity_poly.pdbx_strand_id
1 'polypeptide(L)' 'MRTTFEEASVRLYHLDDAGEGGAATTLFYGPLSEALAIAEAQDEATQDGLWIATDNDVIAYLDLDS' A
#
# COMPACT_ATOMS: atom_id res chain seq x y z
N MET A 1 10.81 -11.38 -16.36
CA MET A 1 9.59 -10.55 -16.35
C MET A 1 9.18 -10.17 -14.91
N ARG A 2 10.12 -9.70 -14.07
CA ARG A 2 9.84 -9.26 -12.67
C ARG A 2 9.76 -7.73 -12.55
N THR A 3 10.50 -7.01 -13.40
CA THR A 3 10.66 -5.55 -13.38
C THR A 3 9.41 -4.76 -13.77
N THR A 4 8.51 -5.32 -14.59
CA THR A 4 7.32 -4.60 -15.06
C THR A 4 6.33 -4.27 -13.93
N PHE A 5 6.33 -5.06 -12.85
CA PHE A 5 5.46 -4.78 -11.70
C PHE A 5 5.99 -3.67 -10.80
N GLU A 6 7.31 -3.49 -10.72
CA GLU A 6 7.93 -2.47 -9.87
C GLU A 6 7.68 -1.04 -10.38
N GLU A 7 7.56 -0.88 -11.71
CA GLU A 7 7.22 0.38 -12.37
C GLU A 7 5.70 0.58 -12.51
N ALA A 8 4.88 -0.39 -12.11
CA ALA A 8 3.43 -0.26 -12.19
C ALA A 8 2.94 0.82 -11.22
N SER A 9 2.11 1.72 -11.73
CA SER A 9 1.48 2.75 -10.90
C SER A 9 0.50 2.11 -9.94
N VAL A 10 0.74 2.30 -8.64
CA VAL A 10 -0.10 1.85 -7.54
C VAL A 10 -0.45 3.03 -6.64
N ARG A 11 -1.52 2.86 -5.86
CA ARG A 11 -1.91 3.77 -4.79
C ARG A 11 -1.66 3.09 -3.44
N LEU A 12 -0.74 3.64 -2.67
CA LEU A 12 -0.56 3.30 -1.26
C LEU A 12 -1.51 4.14 -0.42
N TYR A 13 -2.31 3.49 0.41
CA TYR A 13 -3.18 4.17 1.35
C TYR A 13 -3.22 3.43 2.68
N HIS A 14 -3.43 4.20 3.75
CA HIS A 14 -3.68 3.66 5.08
C HIS A 14 -5.19 3.60 5.33
N LEU A 15 -5.68 2.44 5.74
CA LEU A 15 -7.05 2.27 6.19
C LEU A 15 -7.08 2.40 7.71
N ASP A 16 -7.57 3.53 8.20
CA ASP A 16 -7.70 3.76 9.63
C ASP A 16 -9.02 3.15 10.13
N ASP A 17 -8.93 2.17 11.03
CA ASP A 17 -10.08 1.46 11.61
C ASP A 17 -10.87 2.31 12.62
N ALA A 18 -10.43 3.55 12.92
CA ALA A 18 -10.97 4.35 14.04
C ALA A 18 -12.37 4.95 13.81
N GLY A 19 -13.16 4.46 12.86
CA GLY A 19 -14.58 4.81 12.78
C GLY A 19 -15.33 4.05 11.70
N GLU A 20 -16.64 3.91 11.93
CA GLU A 20 -17.69 3.23 11.12
C GLU A 20 -17.81 3.69 9.63
N GLY A 21 -16.79 4.36 9.09
CA GLY A 21 -16.65 4.78 7.71
C GLY A 21 -15.20 4.83 7.24
N GLY A 22 -14.37 3.87 7.66
CA GLY A 22 -12.99 3.56 7.23
C GLY A 22 -12.40 4.56 6.23
N ALA A 23 -11.82 5.64 6.76
CA ALA A 23 -11.27 6.69 5.92
C ALA A 23 -9.92 6.22 5.34
N ALA A 24 -9.93 5.84 4.07
CA ALA A 24 -8.70 5.53 3.34
C ALA A 24 -7.90 6.81 3.10
N THR A 25 -6.78 6.96 3.80
CA THR A 25 -5.86 8.09 3.63
C THR A 25 -4.81 7.73 2.58
N THR A 26 -4.84 8.39 1.43
CA THR A 26 -3.82 8.17 0.39
C THR A 26 -2.49 8.74 0.87
N LEU A 27 -1.49 7.87 0.99
CA LEU A 27 -0.13 8.23 1.38
C LEU A 27 0.73 8.50 0.15
N PHE A 28 0.58 7.69 -0.90
CA PHE A 28 1.40 7.79 -2.09
C PHE A 28 0.69 7.27 -3.34
N TYR A 29 1.05 7.81 -4.51
CA TYR A 29 0.60 7.35 -5.82
C TYR A 29 1.77 7.39 -6.79
N GLY A 30 2.19 6.22 -7.29
CA GLY A 30 3.40 6.11 -8.10
C GLY A 30 3.85 4.65 -8.25
N PRO A 31 5.12 4.40 -8.61
CA PRO A 31 5.61 3.04 -8.85
C PRO A 31 5.57 2.19 -7.57
N LEU A 32 5.25 0.90 -7.72
CA LEU A 32 5.17 -0.07 -6.62
C LEU A 32 6.45 -0.10 -5.77
N SER A 33 7.63 -0.05 -6.38
CA SER A 33 8.90 -0.07 -5.64
C SER A 33 9.00 1.08 -4.63
N GLU A 34 8.55 2.28 -5.02
CA GLU A 34 8.60 3.48 -4.17
C GLU A 34 7.51 3.45 -3.09
N ALA A 35 6.32 2.93 -3.44
CA ALA A 35 5.26 2.67 -2.46
C ALA A 35 5.71 1.69 -1.37
N LEU A 36 6.41 0.60 -1.74
CA LEU A 36 6.95 -0.38 -0.81
C LEU A 36 8.03 0.22 0.09
N ALA A 37 8.93 1.04 -0.46
CA ALA A 37 9.94 1.74 0.34
C ALA A 37 9.31 2.70 1.36
N ILE A 38 8.23 3.39 1.00
CA ILE A 38 7.49 4.27 1.91
C ILE A 38 6.77 3.45 2.99
N ALA A 39 6.16 2.32 2.62
CA ALA A 39 5.49 1.41 3.54
C ALA A 39 6.45 0.81 4.56
N GLU A 40 7.62 0.35 4.11
CA GLU A 40 8.68 -0.21 4.96
C GLU A 40 9.23 0.84 5.95
N ALA A 41 9.21 2.12 5.57
CA ALA A 41 9.62 3.23 6.42
C ALA A 41 8.58 3.63 7.49
N GLN A 42 7.35 3.10 7.44
CA GLN A 42 6.33 3.34 8.47
C GLN A 42 6.50 2.40 9.67
N ASP A 43 5.95 2.78 10.83
CA ASP A 43 5.86 1.91 12.00
C ASP A 43 4.95 0.70 11.76
N GLU A 44 5.20 -0.39 12.49
CA GLU A 44 4.45 -1.67 12.40
C GLU A 44 2.92 -1.48 12.52
N ALA A 45 2.47 -0.58 13.38
CA ALA A 45 1.04 -0.29 13.56
C ALA A 45 0.40 0.33 12.31
N THR A 46 1.15 1.17 11.58
CA THR A 46 0.69 1.73 10.32
C THR A 46 0.75 0.68 9.23
N GLN A 47 1.82 -0.12 9.19
CA GLN A 47 1.99 -1.21 8.21
C GLN A 47 0.84 -2.22 8.23
N ASP A 48 0.31 -2.53 9.41
CA ASP A 48 -0.90 -3.37 9.58
C ASP A 48 -2.13 -2.80 8.86
N GLY A 49 -2.25 -1.47 8.85
CA GLY A 49 -3.31 -0.75 8.14
C GLY A 49 -2.95 -0.32 6.71
N LEU A 50 -1.80 -0.73 6.15
CA LEU A 50 -1.38 -0.32 4.79
C LEU A 50 -1.96 -1.24 3.71
N TRP A 51 -2.50 -0.59 2.67
CA TRP A 51 -3.07 -1.24 1.51
C TRP A 51 -2.51 -0.66 0.22
N ILE A 52 -2.30 -1.54 -0.75
CA ILE A 52 -1.79 -1.21 -2.08
C ILE A 52 -2.88 -1.54 -3.09
N ALA A 53 -3.43 -0.50 -3.72
CA ALA A 53 -4.36 -0.65 -4.83
C ALA A 53 -3.62 -0.46 -6.17
N THR A 54 -3.70 -1.47 -7.02
CA THR A 54 -3.32 -1.41 -8.43
C THR A 54 -4.58 -1.16 -9.28
N ASP A 55 -4.43 -1.03 -10.60
CA ASP A 55 -5.56 -0.85 -11.52
C ASP A 55 -6.55 -2.03 -11.51
N ASN A 56 -6.09 -3.24 -11.17
CA ASN A 56 -6.89 -4.47 -11.26
C ASN A 56 -7.11 -5.18 -9.92
N ASP A 57 -6.38 -4.80 -8.88
CA ASP A 57 -6.33 -5.56 -7.63
C ASP A 57 -6.02 -4.66 -6.42
N VAL A 58 -6.41 -5.10 -5.23
CA VAL A 58 -6.15 -4.42 -3.96
C VAL A 58 -5.68 -5.46 -2.95
N ILE A 59 -4.45 -5.27 -2.46
CA ILE A 59 -3.77 -6.20 -1.56
C ILE A 59 -3.24 -5.46 -0.33
N ALA A 60 -3.25 -6.12 0.82
CA ALA A 60 -2.63 -5.59 2.02
C ALA A 60 -1.11 -5.62 1.89
N TYR A 61 -0.41 -4.59 2.38
CA TYR A 61 1.05 -4.54 2.31
C TYR A 61 1.70 -5.77 2.96
N LEU A 62 1.19 -6.22 4.11
CA LEU A 62 1.69 -7.38 4.83
C LEU A 62 1.48 -8.72 4.09
N ASP A 63 0.55 -8.79 3.14
CA ASP A 63 0.29 -10.01 2.36
C ASP A 63 1.32 -10.21 1.23
N LEU A 64 2.01 -9.14 0.81
CA LEU A 64 3.02 -9.20 -0.25
C LEU A 64 4.34 -9.87 0.15
N ASP A 65 4.64 -9.93 1.45
CA ASP A 65 5.88 -10.52 1.99
C ASP A 65 5.67 -11.97 2.51
N SER A 66 4.43 -12.48 2.54
CA SER A 66 4.07 -13.78 3.13
C SER A 66 4.29 -15.00 2.21
#